data_AF-A0A1M3KS45-F1
#
_entry.id   AF-A0A1M3KS45-F1
#
_cell.length_a   1.000
_cell.length_b   1.000
_cell.length_c   1.000
_cell.angle_alpha   90.00
_cell.angle_beta   90.00
_cell.angle_gamma   90.00
#
_symmetry.space_group_name_H-M   'P 1'
#
loop_
_entity.id
_entity.type
_entity.pdbx_description
1 polymer ?
#
loop_
_entity_poly.entity_id
_entity_poly.type
_entity_poly.pdbx_seq_one_letter_code
_entity_poly.pdbx_strand_id
1 'polypeptide(L)'
;MATIVTTVLAALGFFAWGIAVLSAFRIVSLAPKGQKLSVYGQVGWWQFDKIRAALGPDADPHIRAYQRAFLTFIGCVLIAMVAGTLLAAQAQN
;
A
#
# COMPACT_ATOMS: atom_id res chain seq x y z
N MET A 1 -2.86 20.11 -19.49
CA MET A 1 -3.26 18.69 -19.37
C MET A 1 -2.32 17.89 -18.48
N ALA A 2 -0.99 18.01 -18.64
CA ALA A 2 0.01 17.32 -17.82
C ALA A 2 -0.16 17.49 -16.29
N THR A 3 -0.42 18.71 -15.83
CA THR A 3 -0.65 19.05 -14.41
C THR A 3 -1.88 18.38 -13.81
N ILE A 4 -2.94 18.22 -14.59
CA ILE A 4 -4.18 17.56 -14.14
C ILE A 4 -3.90 16.06 -13.94
N VAL A 5 -3.21 15.43 -14.89
CA VAL A 5 -2.86 14.01 -14.83
C VAL A 5 -1.99 13.70 -13.62
N THR A 6 -0.95 14.51 -13.35
CA THR A 6 -0.08 14.31 -12.18
C THR A 6 -0.80 14.56 -10.86
N THR A 7 -1.69 15.54 -10.80
CA THR A 7 -2.48 15.83 -9.59
C THR A 7 -3.48 14.71 -9.28
N VAL A 8 -4.14 14.17 -10.31
CA VAL A 8 -5.05 13.01 -10.17
C VAL A 8 -4.27 11.77 -9.73
N LEU A 9 -3.10 11.51 -10.32
CA LEU A 9 -2.24 10.39 -9.91
C LEU A 9 -1.72 10.55 -8.48
N ALA A 10 -1.34 11.76 -8.08
CA ALA A 10 -0.93 12.05 -6.71
C ALA A 10 -2.08 11.84 -5.71
N ALA A 11 -3.29 12.28 -6.05
CA ALA A 11 -4.48 12.03 -5.23
C ALA A 11 -4.78 10.53 -5.11
N LEU A 12 -4.78 9.79 -6.23
CA LEU A 12 -5.00 8.34 -6.24
C LEU A 12 -3.93 7.60 -5.43
N GLY A 13 -2.66 7.99 -5.56
CA GLY A 13 -1.56 7.47 -4.74
C GLY A 13 -1.77 7.74 -3.26
N PHE A 14 -2.23 8.95 -2.89
CA PHE A 14 -2.51 9.30 -1.50
C PHE A 14 -3.67 8.48 -0.92
N PHE A 15 -4.76 8.30 -1.67
CA PHE A 15 -5.88 7.46 -1.24
C PHE A 15 -5.48 5.97 -1.14
N ALA A 16 -4.70 5.45 -2.09
CA ALA A 16 -4.21 4.08 -2.04
C ALA A 16 -3.26 3.85 -0.85
N TRP A 17 -2.39 4.82 -0.56
CA TRP A 17 -1.54 4.81 0.63
C TRP A 17 -2.37 4.83 1.92
N GLY A 18 -3.39 5.69 2.00
CA GLY A 18 -4.31 5.75 3.13
C GLY A 18 -5.02 4.42 3.38
N ILE A 19 -5.47 3.73 2.32
CA ILE A 19 -6.11 2.40 2.41
C ILE A 19 -5.10 1.34 2.87
N ALA A 20 -3.85 1.40 2.40
CA ALA A 20 -2.78 0.50 2.84
C ALA A 20 -2.48 0.68 4.35
N VAL A 21 -2.42 1.92 4.83
CA VAL A 21 -2.25 2.23 6.26
C VAL A 21 -3.45 1.74 7.08
N LEU A 22 -4.68 2.00 6.62
CA LEU A 22 -5.90 1.58 7.32
C LEU A 22 -5.99 0.04 7.43
N SER A 23 -5.62 -0.67 6.36
CA SER A 23 -5.61 -2.13 6.34
C SER A 23 -4.50 -2.71 7.22
N ALA A 24 -3.31 -2.09 7.25
CA ALA A 24 -2.26 -2.45 8.21
C ALA A 24 -2.72 -2.27 9.67
N PHE A 25 -3.39 -1.15 9.98
CA PHE A 25 -3.95 -0.92 11.31
C PHE A 25 -5.00 -1.97 11.70
N ARG A 26 -5.85 -2.40 10.77
CA ARG A 26 -6.83 -3.47 11.04
C ARG A 26 -6.16 -4.80 11.35
N ILE A 27 -5.13 -5.18 10.59
CA ILE A 27 -4.35 -6.40 10.85
C ILE A 27 -3.70 -6.35 12.25
N VAL A 28 -3.11 -5.22 12.62
CA VAL A 28 -2.50 -5.03 13.94
C VAL A 28 -3.54 -4.96 15.07
N SER A 29 -4.75 -4.48 14.78
CA SER A 29 -5.84 -4.44 15.76
C SER A 29 -6.38 -5.82 16.11
N LEU A 30 -6.33 -6.76 15.17
CA LEU A 30 -6.69 -8.17 15.36
C LEU A 30 -5.64 -8.93 16.19
N ALA A 31 -4.42 -8.40 16.30
CA ALA A 31 -3.35 -9.05 17.04
C ALA A 31 -3.58 -9.02 18.57
N PRO A 32 -3.30 -10.12 19.29
CA PRO A 32 -3.39 -10.18 20.75
C PRO A 32 -2.61 -9.05 21.42
N LYS A 33 -3.10 -8.57 22.57
CA LYS A 33 -2.46 -7.52 23.40
C LYS A 33 -1.10 -8.05 23.91
N GLY A 34 -0.05 -7.86 23.12
CA GLY A 34 1.31 -8.37 23.37
C GLY A 34 2.09 -8.65 22.09
N GLN A 35 1.42 -8.93 20.97
CA GLN A 35 2.07 -9.22 19.68
C GLN A 35 1.90 -8.10 18.64
N LYS A 36 1.21 -7.01 18.98
CA LYS A 36 0.89 -5.91 18.05
C LYS A 36 2.12 -5.29 17.37
N LEU A 37 3.20 -5.09 18.12
CA LEU A 37 4.45 -4.52 17.58
C LEU A 37 5.16 -5.50 16.62
N SER A 38 5.14 -6.80 16.96
CA SER A 38 5.66 -7.87 16.11
C SER A 38 4.85 -7.99 14.81
N VAL A 39 3.52 -7.96 14.92
CA VAL A 39 2.62 -8.00 13.76
C VAL A 39 2.76 -6.74 12.90
N TYR A 40 2.90 -5.56 13.50
CA TYR A 40 3.16 -4.32 12.74
C TYR A 40 4.48 -4.41 11.94
N GLY A 41 5.56 -4.89 12.57
CA GLY A 41 6.82 -5.13 11.89
C GLY A 41 6.69 -6.16 10.76
N GLN A 42 5.96 -7.25 10.99
CA GLN A 42 5.71 -8.28 9.97
C GLN A 42 4.87 -7.77 8.80
N VAL A 43 3.87 -6.90 9.04
CA VAL A 43 3.08 -6.25 7.98
C VAL A 43 3.98 -5.36 7.14
N GLY A 44 4.83 -4.55 7.78
CA GLY A 44 5.79 -3.69 7.09
C GLY A 44 6.81 -4.48 6.25
N TRP A 45 7.22 -5.66 6.73
CA TRP A 45 8.14 -6.56 6.04
C TRP A 45 7.46 -7.59 5.12
N TRP A 46 6.15 -7.47 4.87
CA TRP A 46 5.39 -8.39 4.02
C TRP A 46 5.44 -9.87 4.45
N GLN A 47 5.70 -10.14 5.73
CA GLN A 47 5.78 -11.50 6.30
C GLN A 47 4.40 -12.06 6.64
N PHE A 48 3.48 -12.08 5.66
CA PHE A 48 2.09 -12.48 5.87
C PHE A 48 1.94 -13.95 6.28
N ASP A 49 2.86 -14.84 5.92
CA ASP A 49 2.85 -16.23 6.37
C ASP A 49 2.98 -16.35 7.89
N LYS A 50 3.82 -15.50 8.51
CA LYS A 50 3.97 -15.47 9.98
C LYS A 50 2.74 -14.88 10.66
N ILE A 51 2.13 -13.86 10.04
CA ILE A 51 0.88 -13.25 10.51
C ILE A 51 -0.24 -14.30 10.45
N ARG A 52 -0.34 -15.07 9.37
CA ARG A 52 -1.33 -16.15 9.20
C ARG A 52 -1.12 -17.28 10.21
N ALA A 53 0.14 -17.64 10.48
CA ALA A 53 0.48 -18.62 11.51
C ALA A 53 0.13 -18.14 12.93
N ALA A 54 0.21 -16.83 13.20
CA ALA A 54 -0.05 -16.25 14.52
C ALA A 54 -1.53 -15.87 14.77
N LEU A 55 -2.24 -15.38 13.75
CA LEU A 55 -3.62 -14.90 13.83
C LEU A 55 -4.66 -15.88 13.30
N GLY A 56 -4.23 -16.95 12.63
CA GLY A 56 -5.11 -17.92 12.01
C GLY A 56 -5.80 -17.40 10.74
N PRO A 57 -6.75 -18.19 10.18
CA PRO A 57 -7.39 -17.91 8.90
C PRO A 57 -8.23 -16.63 8.87
N ASP A 58 -8.63 -16.07 10.02
CA ASP A 58 -9.40 -14.83 10.09
C ASP A 58 -8.63 -13.59 9.60
N ALA A 59 -7.30 -13.65 9.55
CA ALA A 59 -6.46 -12.58 9.01
C ALA A 59 -6.41 -12.54 7.48
N ASP A 60 -6.76 -13.63 6.79
CA ASP A 60 -6.68 -13.76 5.33
C ASP A 60 -7.40 -12.68 4.52
N PRO A 61 -8.67 -12.35 4.79
CA PRO A 61 -9.36 -11.32 4.03
C PRO A 61 -8.68 -9.95 4.18
N HIS A 62 -8.10 -9.66 5.35
CA HIS A 62 -7.41 -8.42 5.62
C HIS A 62 -6.03 -8.36 4.97
N ILE A 63 -5.29 -9.47 4.97
CA ILE A 63 -4.01 -9.60 4.26
C ILE A 63 -4.20 -9.37 2.76
N ARG A 64 -5.21 -10.02 2.15
CA ARG A 64 -5.52 -9.86 0.72
C ARG A 64 -5.94 -8.43 0.38
N ALA A 65 -6.70 -7.77 1.25
CA ALA A 65 -7.07 -6.37 1.07
C ALA A 65 -5.84 -5.45 1.12
N TYR A 66 -4.93 -5.66 2.07
CA TYR A 66 -3.66 -4.93 2.17
C TYR A 66 -2.80 -5.11 0.92
N GLN A 67 -2.61 -6.36 0.47
CA GLN A 67 -1.82 -6.67 -0.73
C GLN A 67 -2.39 -5.99 -1.98
N ARG A 68 -3.71 -6.04 -2.19
CA ARG A 68 -4.36 -5.35 -3.32
C ARG A 68 -4.19 -3.84 -3.24
N ALA A 69 -4.44 -3.24 -2.07
CA ALA A 69 -4.27 -1.81 -1.89
C ALA A 69 -2.83 -1.34 -2.13
N PHE A 70 -1.85 -2.12 -1.65
CA PHE A 70 -0.44 -1.83 -1.84
C PHE A 70 0.00 -2.02 -3.30
N LEU A 71 -0.49 -3.05 -3.99
CA LEU A 71 -0.27 -3.23 -5.43
C LEU A 71 -0.86 -2.07 -6.25
N THR A 72 -2.07 -1.61 -5.90
CA THR A 72 -2.67 -0.43 -6.53
C THR A 72 -1.86 0.83 -6.25
N PHE A 73 -1.35 1.01 -5.03
CA PHE A 73 -0.46 2.11 -4.67
C PHE A 73 0.82 2.09 -5.50
N ILE A 74 1.55 0.97 -5.53
CA ILE A 74 2.77 0.83 -6.33
C ILE A 74 2.49 1.03 -7.81
N GLY A 75 1.39 0.48 -8.33
CA GLY A 75 0.97 0.70 -9.72
C GLY A 75 0.77 2.18 -10.03
N CYS A 76 0.07 2.92 -9.17
CA CYS A 76 -0.12 4.36 -9.34
C CYS A 76 1.21 5.13 -9.27
N VAL A 77 2.09 4.78 -8.34
CA VAL A 77 3.41 5.40 -8.20
C VAL A 77 4.27 5.17 -9.44
N LEU A 78 4.32 3.94 -9.96
CA LEU A 78 5.08 3.61 -11.18
C LEU A 78 4.53 4.35 -12.40
N ILE A 79 3.20 4.39 -12.57
CA ILE A 79 2.56 5.14 -13.65
C ILE A 79 2.88 6.63 -13.53
N ALA A 80 2.81 7.21 -12.33
CA ALA A 80 3.17 8.60 -12.09
C ALA A 80 4.65 8.87 -12.38
N MET A 81 5.54 7.95 -12.03
CA MET A 81 6.97 8.07 -12.26
C MET A 81 7.29 8.03 -13.76
N VAL A 82 6.70 7.09 -14.51
CA VAL A 82 6.86 7.00 -15.98
C VAL A 82 6.23 8.20 -16.69
N ALA A 83 5.03 8.62 -16.29
CA ALA A 83 4.39 9.80 -16.84
C ALA A 83 5.23 11.06 -16.57
N GLY A 84 5.79 11.19 -15.36
CA GLY A 84 6.68 12.27 -14.97
C GLY A 84 7.97 12.32 -15.78
N THR A 85 8.64 11.17 -15.99
CA THR A 85 9.88 11.12 -16.78
C THR A 85 9.63 11.41 -18.25
N LEU A 86 8.54 10.90 -18.83
CA LEU A 86 8.16 11.19 -20.21
C LEU A 86 7.80 12.67 -20.40
N LEU A 87 7.08 13.27 -19.46
CA LEU A 87 6.76 14.70 -19.49
C LEU A 87 8.02 15.57 -19.33
N ALA A 88 8.93 15.20 -18.43
CA ALA A 88 10.20 15.90 -18.27
C ALA A 88 11.07 15.81 -19.54
N ALA A 89 11.09 14.66 -20.22
CA ALA A 89 11.80 14.47 -21.48
C ALA A 89 11.21 15.32 -22.62
N GLN A 90 9.89 15.49 -22.67
CA GLN A 90 9.22 16.37 -23.65
C GLN A 90 9.49 17.87 -23.40
N ALA A 91 9.74 18.27 -22.15
CA ALA A 91 10.03 19.66 -21.81
C ALA A 91 11.47 20.10 -22.15
N GLN A 92 12.36 19.15 -22.45
CA GLN A 92 13.77 19.40 -22.80
C GLN A 92 14.05 19.40 -24.31
N ASN A 93 13.07 19.00 -25.14
CA ASN A 93 13.13 19.05 -26.61
C ASN A 93 12.32 20.24 -27.14
#